data_AF-A0A645HNN2-F1
#
_entry.id   AF-A0A645HNN2-F1
#
_cell.length_a   1.000
_cell.length_b   1.000
_cell.length_c   1.000
_cell.angle_alpha   90.00
_cell.angle_beta   90.00
_cell.angle_gamma   90.00
#
_symmetry.space_group_name_H-M   'P 1'
#
loop_
_entity.id
_entity.type
_entity.pdbx_description
1 polymer ?
#
loop_
_entity_poly.entity_id
_entity_poly.type
_entity_poly.pdbx_seq_one_letter_code
_entity_poly.pdbx_strand_id
1 'polypeptide(L)' 'MNRKESCGGHFREEMQTEDGETLRDDQNYMYVSAWEYAGEDKEPNLHKESLKYEFVKLATRNYKD' A
#
# COMPACT_ATOMS: atom_id res chain seq x y z
N MET A 1 6.90 4.83 9.67
CA MET A 1 6.48 4.58 8.27
C MET A 1 5.06 4.02 8.30
N ASN A 2 4.10 4.72 7.67
CA ASN A 2 2.65 4.55 7.93
C ASN A 2 1.96 3.45 7.10
N ARG A 3 2.72 2.74 6.23
CA ARG A 3 2.23 1.67 5.36
C ARG A 3 3.01 0.39 5.63
N LYS A 4 2.44 -0.52 6.42
CA LYS A 4 3.05 -1.80 6.79
C LYS A 4 2.55 -2.94 5.89
N GLU A 5 2.87 -2.86 4.61
CA GLU A 5 2.64 -3.92 3.61
C GLU A 5 3.70 -3.84 2.51
N SER A 6 3.69 -4.78 1.56
CA SER A 6 4.40 -4.68 0.28
C SER A 6 3.41 -4.72 -0.88
N CYS A 7 3.43 -3.70 -1.74
CA CYS A 7 2.53 -3.59 -2.88
C CYS A 7 3.20 -2.83 -4.05
N GLY A 8 3.40 -3.52 -5.18
CA GLY A 8 4.04 -2.92 -6.34
C GLY A 8 5.50 -2.54 -6.05
N GLY A 9 5.87 -1.27 -6.30
CA GLY A 9 7.23 -0.77 -6.03
C GLY A 9 7.52 -0.45 -4.55
N HIS A 10 6.52 -0.50 -3.68
CA HIS A 10 6.72 -0.37 -2.23
C HIS A 10 6.95 -1.76 -1.64
N PHE A 11 8.19 -2.06 -1.24
CA PHE A 11 8.60 -3.37 -0.74
C PHE A 11 9.19 -3.27 0.66
N ARG A 12 8.81 -4.21 1.52
CA ARG A 12 9.28 -4.35 2.90
C ARG A 12 9.62 -5.82 3.13
N GLU A 13 10.84 -6.10 3.58
CA GLU A 13 11.32 -7.47 3.79
C GLU A 13 10.49 -8.25 4.81
N GLU A 14 9.91 -7.57 5.80
CA GLU A 14 9.01 -8.21 6.76
C GLU A 14 7.59 -8.46 6.24
N MET A 15 7.25 -7.94 5.05
CA MET A 15 5.96 -8.11 4.38
C MET A 15 6.16 -8.76 3.01
N GLN A 16 6.77 -9.93 2.99
CA GLN A 16 6.93 -10.75 1.80
C GLN A 16 6.35 -12.15 2.03
N THR A 17 6.02 -12.85 0.95
CA THR A 17 5.72 -14.28 1.02
C THR A 17 6.98 -15.08 1.36
N GLU A 18 6.85 -16.35 1.74
CA GLU A 18 8.01 -17.23 1.98
C GLU A 18 8.95 -17.30 0.77
N ASP A 19 8.41 -17.10 -0.43
CA ASP A 19 9.13 -17.09 -1.69
C ASP A 19 9.75 -15.73 -2.07
N GLY A 20 9.62 -14.70 -1.21
CA GLY A 20 10.18 -13.37 -1.42
C GLY A 20 9.35 -12.42 -2.31
N GLU A 21 8.09 -12.77 -2.61
CA GLU A 21 7.20 -11.90 -3.39
C GLU A 21 6.48 -10.89 -2.49
N THR A 22 5.95 -9.81 -3.08
CA THR A 22 5.22 -8.77 -2.33
C THR A 22 3.98 -9.35 -1.64
N LEU A 23 3.89 -9.23 -0.31
CA LEU A 23 2.68 -9.54 0.44
C LEU A 23 1.85 -8.26 0.64
N ARG A 24 0.81 -8.11 -0.18
CA ARG A 24 -0.16 -7.01 -0.12
C ARG A 24 -1.23 -7.27 0.93
N ASP A 25 -1.58 -6.24 1.70
CA ASP A 25 -2.61 -6.31 2.74
C ASP A 25 -3.83 -5.48 2.30
N ASP A 26 -4.74 -6.18 1.64
CA ASP A 26 -5.98 -5.61 1.10
C ASP A 26 -6.99 -5.20 2.19
N GLN A 27 -6.81 -5.64 3.43
CA GLN A 27 -7.72 -5.28 4.52
C GLN A 27 -7.39 -3.90 5.08
N ASN A 28 -6.10 -3.60 5.25
CA ASN A 28 -5.66 -2.39 5.92
C ASN A 28 -5.19 -1.28 4.97
N TYR A 29 -4.76 -1.62 3.74
CA TYR A 29 -4.06 -0.67 2.84
C TYR A 29 -4.70 -0.48 1.46
N MET A 30 -5.98 -0.81 1.33
CA MET A 30 -6.81 -0.52 0.16
C MET A 30 -7.20 0.97 0.05
N TYR A 31 -6.19 1.83 -0.05
CA TYR A 31 -6.34 3.26 -0.22
C TYR A 31 -5.14 3.86 -0.95
N VAL A 32 -5.39 4.97 -1.64
CA VAL A 32 -4.34 5.91 -2.06
C VAL A 32 -4.15 6.96 -0.97
N SER A 33 -2.93 7.46 -0.83
CA SER A 33 -2.66 8.51 0.14
C SER A 33 -1.71 9.55 -0.40
N ALA A 34 -1.94 10.80 -0.01
CA ALA A 34 -1.07 11.93 -0.34
C ALA A 34 -0.74 12.70 0.94
N TRP A 35 0.49 13.19 1.02
CA TRP A 35 0.90 14.11 2.07
C TRP A 35 0.71 15.54 1.58
N GLU A 36 -0.14 16.30 2.26
CA GLU A 36 -0.29 17.72 2.05
C GLU A 36 0.77 18.47 2.87
N TYR A 37 1.40 19.45 2.23
CA TYR A 37 2.29 20.38 2.91
C TYR A 37 1.47 21.40 3.73
N ALA A 38 1.57 21.33 5.06
CA ALA A 38 0.78 22.16 5.97
C ALA A 38 1.42 23.54 6.29
N GLY A 39 2.63 23.80 5.80
CA GLY A 39 3.44 24.99 6.11
C GLY A 39 4.73 24.66 6.87
N GLU A 40 5.59 25.65 7.06
CA GLU A 40 6.84 25.49 7.82
C GLU A 40 6.52 25.18 9.29
N ASP A 41 7.34 24.33 9.91
CA ASP A 41 7.21 23.84 11.30
C ASP A 41 5.88 23.14 11.65
N LYS A 42 5.11 22.74 10.65
CA LYS A 42 3.88 21.94 10.83
C LYS A 42 4.07 20.53 10.31
N GLU A 43 3.49 19.57 11.02
CA GLU A 43 3.42 18.19 10.52
C GLU A 43 2.56 18.14 9.25
N PRO A 44 2.98 17.39 8.22
CA PRO A 44 2.21 17.26 6.99
C PRO A 44 0.91 16.49 7.25
N ASN A 45 -0.15 16.82 6.52
CA ASN A 45 -1.43 16.12 6.67
C ASN A 45 -1.46 14.90 5.76
N LEU A 46 -1.80 13.73 6.29
CA LEU A 46 -2.01 12.52 5.50
C LEU A 46 -3.46 12.43 5.04
N HIS A 47 -3.68 12.65 3.75
CA HIS A 47 -4.97 12.38 3.10
C HIS A 47 -5.01 10.93 2.66
N LYS A 48 -6.14 10.25 2.88
CA LYS A 48 -6.38 8.87 2.45
C LYS A 48 -7.72 8.78 1.74
N GLU A 49 -7.72 8.12 0.59
CA GLU A 49 -8.94 7.84 -0.17
C GLU A 49 -9.04 6.34 -0.43
N SER A 50 -10.13 5.74 0.06
CA SER A 50 -10.36 4.29 -0.05
C SER A 50 -10.62 3.87 -1.49
N LEU A 51 -9.95 2.80 -1.92
CA LEU A 51 -10.16 2.22 -3.24
C LEU A 51 -11.25 1.15 -3.15
N LYS A 52 -12.34 1.33 -3.92
CA LYS A 52 -13.42 0.35 -4.06
C LYS A 52 -13.48 -0.14 -5.50
N TYR A 53 -13.22 -1.43 -5.71
CA TYR A 53 -13.29 -2.04 -7.02
C TYR A 53 -14.63 -2.75 -7.21
N GLU A 54 -15.42 -2.30 -8.18
CA GLU A 54 -16.75 -2.86 -8.46
C GLU A 54 -16.74 -3.91 -9.57
N PHE A 55 -15.88 -3.72 -10.58
CA PHE A 55 -15.90 -4.51 -11.81
C PHE A 55 -14.75 -5.52 -11.92
N VAL A 56 -13.73 -5.41 -11.06
CA VAL A 56 -12.54 -6.25 -11.11
C VAL A 56 -12.33 -6.89 -9.74
N LYS A 57 -12.15 -8.21 -9.73
CA LYS A 57 -11.76 -8.93 -8.51
C LYS A 57 -10.29 -8.69 -8.22
N LEU A 58 -9.98 -8.43 -6.96
CA LEU A 58 -8.60 -8.37 -6.49
C LEU A 58 -7.96 -9.76 -6.64
N ALA A 59 -6.80 -9.79 -7.27
CA ALA A 59 -5.96 -10.97 -7.39
C ALA A 59 -4.54 -10.61 -6.98
N THR A 60 -3.87 -11.54 -6.32
CA THR A 60 -2.44 -11.43 -6.01
C THR A 60 -1.66 -11.66 -7.30
N ARG A 61 -0.76 -10.74 -7.64
CA ARG A 61 0.18 -10.95 -8.74
C ARG A 61 1.31 -11.86 -8.27
N ASN A 62 1.55 -12.92 -9.02
CA ASN A 62 2.74 -13.76 -8.90
C ASN A 62 3.44 -13.76 -10.27
N TYR A 63 4.75 -13.54 -10.27
CA TYR A 63 5.58 -13.54 -11.49
C TYR A 63 6.36 -14.85 -11.67
N LYS A 64 6.21 -15.81 -10.75
CA LYS A 64 6.72 -17.17 -10.86
C LYS A 64 5.64 -18.06 -11.44
N ASP A 65 6.07 -18.98 -12.31
CA ASP A 65 5.21 -20.00 -12.95
C ASP A 65 4.77 -21.08 -11.96
#